data_AF-A0A0D6KFT7-F1
#
_entry.id   AF-A0A0D6KFT7-F1
#
_cell.length_a   1.000
_cell.length_b   1.000
_cell.length_c   1.000
_cell.angle_alpha   90.00
_cell.angle_beta   90.00
_cell.angle_gamma   90.00
#
_symmetry.space_group_name_H-M   'P 1'
#
loop_
_entity.id
_entity.type
_entity.pdbx_description
1 polymer ?
#
loop_
_entity_poly.entity_id
_entity_poly.type
_entity_poly.pdbx_seq_one_letter_code
_entity_poly.pdbx_strand_id
1 'polypeptide(L)' 'MELNLDLAIACPVVSFNYSKIELWLVGCGGTGSWLAASLVRLGRVLSQQGKQVKLCFVDPDRVAILFG' A
#
# COMPACT_ATOMS: atom_id res chain seq x y z
N MET A 1 20.07 7.73 -19.39
CA MET A 1 20.34 6.62 -18.46
C MET A 1 19.00 6.14 -17.97
N GLU A 2 18.67 4.87 -18.18
CA GLU A 2 17.36 4.29 -17.84
C GLU A 2 17.40 3.71 -16.43
N LEU A 3 16.36 3.93 -15.62
CA LEU A 3 16.30 3.46 -14.24
C LEU A 3 15.93 1.97 -14.21
N ASN A 4 16.80 1.12 -13.65
CA ASN A 4 16.49 -0.31 -13.49
C ASN A 4 15.55 -0.51 -12.29
N LEU A 5 14.42 -1.20 -12.52
CA LEU A 5 13.34 -1.44 -11.54
C LEU A 5 13.22 -2.91 -11.10
N ASP A 6 14.19 -3.76 -11.45
CA ASP A 6 14.15 -5.18 -11.14
C ASP A 6 14.27 -5.42 -9.62
N LEU A 7 13.30 -6.15 -9.05
CA LEU A 7 13.29 -6.47 -7.63
C LEU A 7 14.55 -7.23 -7.18
N ALA A 8 15.13 -8.05 -8.06
CA ALA A 8 16.31 -8.87 -7.77
C ALA A 8 17.57 -8.05 -7.46
N ILE A 9 17.59 -6.77 -7.86
CA ILE A 9 18.71 -5.83 -7.66
C ILE A 9 18.30 -4.60 -6.87
N ALA A 10 17.12 -4.63 -6.25
CA ALA A 10 16.67 -3.56 -5.35
C ALA A 10 17.55 -3.52 -4.09
N CYS A 11 18.11 -2.34 -3.79
CA CYS A 11 18.82 -2.12 -2.52
C CYS A 11 17.80 -2.02 -1.37
N PRO A 12 17.98 -2.76 -0.26
CA PRO A 12 17.11 -2.64 0.89
C PRO A 12 17.22 -1.24 1.50
N VAL A 13 16.14 -0.48 1.45
CA VAL A 13 16.05 0.80 2.14
C VAL A 13 15.88 0.51 3.63
N VAL A 14 16.92 0.77 4.43
CA VAL A 14 16.83 0.73 5.89
C VAL A 14 16.03 1.95 6.34
N SER A 15 14.71 1.80 6.45
CA SER A 15 13.86 2.84 7.03
C SER A 15 14.11 2.93 8.53
N PHE A 16 14.06 4.14 9.10
CA PHE A 16 14.02 4.32 10.55
C PHE A 16 12.96 3.40 11.17
N ASN A 17 13.24 2.90 12.38
CA ASN A 17 12.37 1.96 13.08
C ASN A 17 11.14 2.67 13.68
N TYR A 18 10.30 3.28 12.84
CA TYR A 18 9.12 4.04 13.25
C TYR A 18 8.17 3.18 14.08
N SER A 19 7.70 3.68 15.23
CA SER A 19 6.71 2.99 16.06
C SER A 19 5.28 3.18 15.55
N LYS A 20 5.04 4.25 14.77
CA LYS A 20 3.75 4.59 14.17
C LYS A 20 3.90 4.71 12.65
N ILE A 21 3.03 4.04 11.91
CA ILE A 21 3.03 4.00 10.45
C ILE A 21 1.62 4.29 9.95
N GLU A 22 1.48 5.28 9.08
CA GLU A 22 0.22 5.57 8.39
C GLU A 22 0.38 5.30 6.89
N LEU A 23 -0.45 4.42 6.34
CA LEU A 23 -0.49 4.13 4.91
C LEU A 23 -1.79 4.68 4.33
N TRP A 24 -1.67 5.49 3.28
CA TRP A 24 -2.79 6.13 2.61
C TRP A 24 -2.87 5.63 1.16
N LEU A 25 -3.99 4.99 0.82
CA LEU A 25 -4.33 4.67 -0.57
C LEU A 25 -5.31 5.72 -1.08
N VAL A 26 -4.89 6.52 -2.05
CA VAL A 26 -5.75 7.50 -2.74
C VAL A 26 -6.09 6.94 -4.12
N GLY A 27 -7.39 6.75 -4.37
CA GLY A 27 -7.94 6.06 -5.55
C GLY A 27 -8.13 4.56 -5.27
N CYS A 28 -9.39 4.12 -5.27
CA CYS A 28 -9.83 2.75 -4.99
C CYS A 28 -10.49 2.07 -6.22
N GLY A 29 -10.30 2.60 -7.43
CA GLY A 29 -10.65 1.95 -8.70
C GLY A 29 -9.79 0.70 -9.00
N GLY A 30 -9.64 0.30 -10.28
CA GLY A 30 -8.99 -0.95 -10.67
C GLY A 30 -7.63 -1.23 -10.00
N THR A 31 -6.66 -0.31 -10.15
CA THR A 31 -5.32 -0.46 -9.56
C THR A 31 -5.35 -0.34 -8.03
N GLY A 32 -6.14 0.59 -7.50
CA GLY A 32 -6.27 0.79 -6.05
C GLY A 32 -6.85 -0.43 -5.34
N SER A 33 -7.96 -0.94 -5.85
CA SER A 33 -8.60 -2.17 -5.37
C SER A 33 -7.64 -3.37 -5.43
N TRP A 34 -6.84 -3.50 -6.50
CA TRP A 34 -5.83 -4.55 -6.60
C TRP A 34 -4.74 -4.42 -5.52
N LEU A 35 -4.25 -3.20 -5.26
CA LEU A 35 -3.22 -2.92 -4.24
C LEU A 35 -3.75 -3.04 -2.81
N ALA A 36 -5.05 -2.79 -2.58
CA ALA A 36 -5.65 -2.72 -1.26
C ALA A 36 -5.39 -3.96 -0.40
N ALA A 37 -5.55 -5.16 -0.97
CA ALA A 37 -5.31 -6.41 -0.26
C ALA A 37 -3.86 -6.55 0.22
N SER A 38 -2.90 -6.08 -0.59
CA SER A 38 -1.48 -6.09 -0.23
C SER A 38 -1.16 -5.10 0.89
N LEU A 39 -1.77 -3.91 0.89
CA LEU A 39 -1.61 -2.93 1.98
C LEU A 39 -2.17 -3.43 3.30
N VAL A 40 -3.32 -4.13 3.29
CA VAL A 40 -3.88 -4.76 4.49
C VAL A 40 -2.94 -5.83 5.04
N ARG A 41 -2.40 -6.70 4.19
CA ARG A 41 -1.42 -7.72 4.59
C ARG A 41 -0.15 -7.10 5.17
N LEU A 42 0.38 -6.06 4.50
CA LEU A 42 1.54 -5.32 4.99
C LEU A 42 1.26 -4.72 6.37
N GLY A 43 0.13 -4.05 6.55
CA GLY A 43 -0.26 -3.47 7.83
C GLY A 43 -0.39 -4.53 8.93
N ARG A 44 -0.89 -5.72 8.60
CA ARG A 44 -0.95 -6.85 9.55
C ARG A 44 0.44 -7.30 9.99
N VAL A 45 1.37 -7.50 9.06
CA VAL A 45 2.76 -7.90 9.37
C VAL A 45 3.44 -6.86 10.25
N LEU A 46 3.32 -5.58 9.88
CA LEU A 46 3.88 -4.48 10.67
C LEU A 46 3.27 -4.42 12.08
N SER A 47 1.96 -4.62 12.20
CA SER A 47 1.30 -4.69 13.51
C SER A 47 1.78 -5.86 14.36
N GLN A 48 2.01 -7.04 13.77
CA GLN A 48 2.59 -8.19 14.47
C GLN A 48 4.02 -7.94 14.95
N GLN A 49 4.76 -7.05 14.28
CA GLN A 49 6.08 -6.58 14.70
C GLN A 49 6.02 -5.48 15.78
N GLY A 50 4.84 -5.23 16.38
CA GLY A 50 4.65 -4.26 17.45
C GLY A 50 4.50 -2.82 16.97
N LYS A 51 4.25 -2.58 15.67
CA LYS A 51 4.00 -1.24 15.14
C LYS A 51 2.53 -0.83 15.35
N GLN A 52 2.31 0.43 15.66
CA GLN A 52 0.99 1.05 15.53
C GLN A 52 0.77 1.40 14.07
N VAL A 53 -0.14 0.69 13.40
CA VAL A 53 -0.41 0.89 11.97
C VAL A 53 -1.81 1.44 11.77
N LYS A 54 -1.93 2.47 10.93
CA LYS A 54 -3.19 2.99 10.42
C LYS A 54 -3.23 2.86 8.91
N LEU A 55 -4.34 2.34 8.39
CA LEU A 55 -4.62 2.27 6.96
C LEU A 55 -5.77 3.22 6.64
N CYS A 56 -5.61 4.07 5.65
CA CYS A 56 -6.66 4.96 5.15
C CYS A 56 -6.84 4.74 3.65
N PHE A 57 -8.09 4.52 3.24
CA PHE A 57 -8.48 4.31 1.85
C PHE A 57 -9.41 5.45 1.47
N VAL A 58 -9.03 6.24 0.47
CA VAL A 58 -9.74 7.45 0.07
C VAL A 58 -10.07 7.35 -1.41
N ASP A 59 -11.35 7.44 -1.73
CA ASP A 59 -11.83 7.58 -3.10
C ASP A 59 -13.06 8.50 -3.11
N PRO A 60 -13.03 9.64 -3.81
CA PRO A 60 -14.20 10.50 -3.93
C PRO A 60 -15.28 9.91 -4.87
N ASP A 61 -14.93 8.94 -5.71
CA ASP A 61 -15.84 8.35 -6.68
C ASP A 61 -16.77 7.31 -6.03
N ARG A 62 -17.84 6.98 -6.76
CA ARG A 62 -18.80 5.94 -6.37
C ARG A 62 -18.55 4.69 -7.20
N VAL A 63 -18.77 3.54 -6.57
CA VAL A 63 -18.78 2.25 -7.29
C VAL A 63 -19.94 2.26 -8.27
N ALA A 64 -19.64 2.02 -9.54
CA ALA A 64 -20.63 1.88 -10.60
C ALA A 64 -20.53 0.48 -11.23
N ILE A 65 -21.67 -0.06 -11.65
CA ILE A 65 -21.74 -1.29 -12.45
C ILE A 65 -21.77 -0.85 -13.92
N LEU A 66 -20.77 -1.26 -14.69
CA LEU A 66 -20.83 -1.16 -16.16
C LEU A 66 -21.74 -2.29 -16.66
N PHE A 67 -22.96 -1.94 -17.06
CA PHE A 67 -23.78 -2.83 -17.88
C PHE A 67 -23.23 -2.81 -19.31
N GLY A 68 -22.90 -4.00 -19.82
CA GLY A 68 -22.54 -4.26 -21.22
C GLY A 68 -23.62 -5.09 -21.90
#